data_AF-A0A7S1BT87-F1
#
_entry.id   AF-A0A7S1BT87-F1
#
_cell.length_a   1.000
_cell.length_b   1.000
_cell.length_c   1.000
_cell.angle_alpha   90.00
_cell.angle_beta   90.00
_cell.angle_gamma   90.00
#
_symmetry.space_group_name_H-M   'P 1'
#
loop_
_entity.id
_entity.type
_entity.pdbx_description
1 polymer ?
#
loop_
_entity_poly.entity_id
_entity_poly.type
_entity_poly.pdbx_seq_one_letter_code
_entity_poly.pdbx_strand_id
1 'polypeptide(L)'
;MFSTVTFLILLIVVCPQTATPECLNSTELNIARDDWFENRTSAQDAYGLIQDWEFCYKCSFSKLFQYQTSFNEDISGWDAGGVTNMAYMFDNATIFNNDLSGWNVTNVESMHKMFHEVTTFNQDLAAWDVSKVTNMSWMFDTATKLNKNLSGWDVG
;
A
#
# COMPACT_ATOMS: atom_id res chain seq x y z
N MET A 1 41.95 -1.33 -6.76
CA MET A 1 41.50 -2.21 -7.85
C MET A 1 39.98 -2.05 -7.91
N PHE A 2 39.50 -1.01 -8.59
CA PHE A 2 38.07 -0.72 -8.66
C PHE A 2 37.50 -1.52 -9.83
N SER A 3 36.77 -2.59 -9.51
CA SER A 3 36.02 -3.36 -10.51
C SER A 3 34.71 -2.64 -10.77
N THR A 4 34.60 -2.01 -11.93
CA THR A 4 33.33 -1.52 -12.47
C THR A 4 32.44 -2.72 -12.75
N VAL A 5 31.32 -2.82 -12.02
CA VAL A 5 30.28 -3.79 -12.35
C VAL A 5 29.19 -3.04 -13.10
N THR A 6 29.15 -3.26 -14.41
CA THR A 6 28.03 -2.88 -15.27
C THR A 6 26.93 -3.93 -15.07
N PHE A 7 25.84 -3.59 -14.39
CA PHE A 7 24.62 -4.38 -14.44
C PHE A 7 23.56 -3.58 -15.19
N LEU A 8 23.22 -4.10 -16.37
CA LEU A 8 22.06 -3.68 -17.16
C LEU A 8 21.19 -4.92 -17.33
N ILE A 9 20.30 -5.21 -16.37
CA ILE A 9 19.15 -6.13 -16.48
C ILE A 9 18.09 -5.61 -15.48
N LEU A 10 16.90 -5.28 -16.02
CA LEU A 10 15.59 -5.06 -15.38
C LEU A 10 15.56 -4.52 -13.93
N LEU A 11 15.13 -3.26 -13.78
CA LEU A 11 14.63 -2.67 -12.54
C LEU A 11 13.41 -3.46 -12.04
N ILE A 12 13.64 -4.52 -11.29
CA ILE A 12 12.74 -4.92 -10.20
C ILE A 12 13.44 -4.38 -8.96
N VAL A 13 12.75 -3.52 -8.21
CA VAL A 13 13.21 -3.04 -6.91
C VAL A 13 13.26 -4.25 -5.99
N VAL A 14 14.42 -4.92 -5.97
CA VAL A 14 14.74 -5.92 -4.95
C VAL A 14 15.28 -5.12 -3.78
N CYS A 15 14.58 -5.19 -2.65
CA CYS A 15 15.03 -4.76 -1.33
C CYS A 15 16.57 -4.65 -1.27
N PRO A 16 17.17 -3.45 -1.34
CA PRO A 16 18.61 -3.31 -1.26
C PRO A 16 19.05 -3.81 0.11
N GLN A 17 19.61 -5.02 0.15
CA GLN A 17 20.15 -5.69 1.34
C GLN A 17 21.36 -4.97 1.98
N THR A 18 21.48 -3.65 1.84
CA THR A 18 22.68 -2.90 2.25
C THR A 18 22.44 -1.56 2.93
N ALA A 19 21.24 -1.27 3.44
CA ALA A 19 21.09 -0.31 4.54
C ALA A 19 19.76 -0.54 5.25
N THR A 20 19.82 -0.78 6.55
CA THR A 20 18.66 -0.86 7.44
C THR A 20 17.77 0.39 7.37
N PRO A 21 16.45 0.24 7.57
CA PRO A 21 15.79 -0.99 8.00
C PRO A 21 15.70 -2.04 6.89
N GLU A 22 15.98 -3.29 7.25
CA GLU A 22 15.69 -4.46 6.43
C GLU A 22 14.20 -4.43 6.04
N CYS A 23 13.85 -4.84 4.83
CA CYS A 23 12.47 -4.71 4.34
C CYS A 23 11.47 -5.38 5.28
N LEU A 24 10.46 -4.62 5.71
CA LEU A 24 9.45 -5.05 6.66
C LEU A 24 8.66 -6.22 6.07
N ASN A 25 8.70 -7.37 6.73
CA ASN A 25 7.75 -8.45 6.44
C ASN A 25 6.34 -8.08 6.93
N SER A 26 5.33 -8.91 6.64
CA SER A 26 3.94 -8.58 6.99
C SER A 26 3.70 -8.41 8.49
N THR A 27 4.45 -9.12 9.34
CA THR A 27 4.36 -8.97 10.79
C THR A 27 5.06 -7.68 11.24
N GLU A 28 6.26 -7.42 10.75
CA GLU A 28 7.04 -6.21 11.08
C GLU A 28 6.33 -4.94 10.62
N LEU A 29 5.67 -4.96 9.46
CA LEU A 29 4.89 -3.83 8.95
C LEU A 29 3.71 -3.49 9.88
N ASN A 30 3.06 -4.48 10.46
CA ASN A 30 2.01 -4.26 11.45
C ASN A 30 2.55 -3.68 12.76
N ILE A 31 3.75 -4.11 13.19
CA ILE A 31 4.42 -3.58 14.38
C ILE A 31 4.85 -2.13 14.14
N ALA A 32 5.52 -1.85 13.01
CA ALA A 32 5.94 -0.51 12.64
C ALA A 32 4.76 0.47 12.56
N ARG A 33 3.63 0.00 12.03
CA ARG A 33 2.37 0.75 12.07
C ARG A 33 1.89 1.01 13.50
N ASP A 34 1.82 0.01 14.36
CA ASP A 34 1.34 0.20 15.73
C ASP A 34 2.23 1.21 16.49
N ASP A 35 3.54 1.06 16.38
CA ASP A 35 4.53 1.99 16.94
C ASP A 35 4.34 3.41 16.37
N TRP A 36 4.01 3.54 15.08
CA TRP A 36 3.79 4.81 14.42
C TRP A 36 2.60 5.61 14.99
N PHE A 37 1.51 4.93 15.32
CA PHE A 37 0.33 5.55 15.94
C PHE A 37 0.45 5.68 17.46
N GLU A 38 1.28 4.87 18.12
CA GLU A 38 1.54 4.98 19.56
C GLU A 38 2.54 6.10 19.88
N ASN A 39 3.69 6.12 19.19
CA ASN A 39 4.74 7.10 19.40
C ASN A 39 5.50 7.39 18.10
N ARG A 40 5.07 8.46 17.42
CA ARG A 40 5.61 8.91 16.14
C ARG A 40 7.13 9.07 16.16
N THR A 41 7.71 9.65 17.21
CA THR A 41 9.17 9.88 17.29
C THR A 41 9.93 8.57 17.40
N SER A 42 9.47 7.65 18.25
CA SER A 42 10.14 6.35 18.41
C SER A 42 10.04 5.50 17.14
N ALA A 43 8.89 5.53 16.47
CA ALA A 43 8.72 4.83 15.20
C ALA A 43 9.59 5.41 14.08
N GLN A 44 9.73 6.74 14.03
CA GLN A 44 10.64 7.39 13.08
C GLN A 44 12.10 7.00 13.32
N ASP A 45 12.53 6.92 14.57
CA ASP A 45 13.89 6.50 14.93
C ASP A 45 14.15 5.02 14.58
N ALA A 46 13.13 4.17 14.70
CA ALA A 46 13.24 2.72 14.46
C ALA A 46 13.09 2.33 12.98
N TYR A 47 12.14 2.93 12.25
CA TYR A 47 11.71 2.50 10.91
C TYR A 47 11.83 3.59 9.85
N GLY A 48 12.20 4.81 10.22
CA GLY A 48 12.17 5.96 9.31
C GLY A 48 10.76 6.51 9.10
N LEU A 49 10.61 7.38 8.10
CA LEU A 49 9.31 7.94 7.73
C LEU A 49 8.47 6.89 6.99
N ILE A 50 7.17 6.84 7.25
CA ILE A 50 6.21 5.91 6.63
C ILE A 50 6.27 5.94 5.11
N GLN A 51 6.48 7.11 4.51
CA GLN A 51 6.60 7.28 3.06
C GLN A 51 7.78 6.51 2.45
N ASP A 52 8.80 6.22 3.27
CA ASP A 52 10.06 5.58 2.89
C ASP A 52 10.10 4.10 3.34
N TRP A 53 9.02 3.57 3.91
CA TRP A 53 8.99 2.16 4.35
C TRP A 53 9.10 1.21 3.15
N GLU A 54 10.12 0.36 3.18
CA GLU A 54 10.29 -0.74 2.25
C GLU A 54 9.77 -2.05 2.86
N PHE A 55 9.19 -2.91 2.03
CA PHE A 55 8.53 -4.13 2.50
C PHE A 55 8.78 -5.34 1.59
N CYS A 56 8.53 -6.53 2.12
CA CYS A 56 8.86 -7.79 1.48
C CYS A 56 8.08 -8.04 0.17
N TYR A 57 8.69 -8.79 -0.75
CA TYR A 57 7.96 -9.38 -1.88
C TYR A 57 6.96 -10.42 -1.34
N LYS A 58 5.70 -10.36 -1.80
CA LYS A 58 4.55 -11.14 -1.27
C LYS A 58 4.12 -10.78 0.14
N CYS A 59 4.40 -9.56 0.59
CA CYS A 59 3.78 -9.03 1.79
C CYS A 59 2.26 -8.88 1.63
N SER A 60 1.54 -9.01 2.75
CA SER A 60 0.11 -8.74 2.84
C SER A 60 -0.10 -7.39 3.52
N PHE A 61 -0.90 -6.53 2.89
CA PHE A 61 -1.38 -5.26 3.46
C PHE A 61 -2.76 -5.38 4.11
N SER A 62 -3.24 -6.63 4.27
CA SER A 62 -4.51 -6.91 4.89
C SER A 62 -4.63 -6.21 6.25
N LYS A 63 -5.68 -5.38 6.38
CA LYS A 63 -6.02 -4.60 7.58
C LYS A 63 -4.98 -3.58 8.04
N LEU A 64 -3.99 -3.22 7.21
CA LEU A 64 -2.87 -2.41 7.69
C LEU A 64 -3.36 -1.13 8.35
N PHE A 65 -4.23 -0.34 7.73
CA PHE A 65 -4.80 0.88 8.34
C PHE A 65 -6.29 0.74 8.68
N GLN A 66 -6.75 -0.48 8.98
CA GLN A 66 -8.13 -0.71 9.37
C GLN A 66 -8.47 0.07 10.66
N TYR A 67 -9.59 0.78 10.66
CA TYR A 67 -10.07 1.64 11.76
C TYR A 67 -9.18 2.83 12.12
N GLN A 68 -8.15 3.13 11.33
CA GLN A 68 -7.30 4.31 11.53
C GLN A 68 -7.99 5.57 10.98
N THR A 69 -9.03 6.03 11.68
CA THR A 69 -9.90 7.14 11.26
C THR A 69 -9.19 8.48 11.05
N SER A 70 -7.97 8.65 11.59
CA SER A 70 -7.12 9.84 11.43
C SER A 70 -5.99 9.65 10.41
N PHE A 71 -5.88 8.48 9.77
CA PHE A 71 -4.80 8.19 8.84
C PHE A 71 -4.99 8.94 7.52
N ASN A 72 -4.01 9.79 7.20
CA ASN A 72 -3.91 10.47 5.90
C ASN A 72 -2.45 10.83 5.58
N GLU A 73 -1.49 9.99 5.99
CA GLU A 73 -0.07 10.18 5.67
C GLU A 73 0.21 9.81 4.21
N ASP A 74 1.22 10.46 3.62
CA ASP A 74 1.64 10.17 2.25
C ASP A 74 2.30 8.78 2.15
N ILE A 75 1.71 7.94 1.31
CA ILE A 75 2.17 6.58 0.96
C ILE A 75 2.18 6.38 -0.57
N SER A 76 2.14 7.48 -1.32
CA SER A 76 2.09 7.46 -2.79
C SER A 76 3.33 6.80 -3.40
N GLY A 77 4.47 6.84 -2.69
CA GLY A 77 5.75 6.26 -3.11
C GLY A 77 5.94 4.77 -2.80
N TRP A 78 4.99 4.10 -2.14
CA TRP A 78 5.13 2.68 -1.79
C TRP A 78 5.15 1.76 -3.01
N ASP A 79 6.11 0.84 -3.08
CA ASP A 79 6.17 -0.19 -4.13
C ASP A 79 5.26 -1.40 -3.82
N ALA A 80 3.96 -1.24 -4.08
CA ALA A 80 2.99 -2.31 -3.90
C ALA A 80 3.13 -3.50 -4.87
N GLY A 81 4.10 -3.51 -5.79
CA GLY A 81 4.21 -4.50 -6.87
C GLY A 81 4.38 -5.95 -6.39
N GLY A 82 4.89 -6.15 -5.17
CA GLY A 82 4.98 -7.47 -4.54
C GLY A 82 3.75 -7.91 -3.76
N VAL A 83 2.77 -7.03 -3.50
CA VAL A 83 1.67 -7.28 -2.56
C VAL A 83 0.60 -8.17 -3.19
N THR A 84 0.14 -9.16 -2.42
CA THR A 84 -0.89 -10.12 -2.89
C THR A 84 -2.26 -9.92 -2.25
N ASN A 85 -2.34 -9.22 -1.10
CA ASN A 85 -3.59 -9.04 -0.36
C ASN A 85 -3.68 -7.63 0.21
N MET A 86 -4.72 -6.89 -0.16
CA MET A 86 -5.04 -5.54 0.33
C MET A 86 -6.42 -5.47 1.01
N ALA A 87 -6.99 -6.62 1.41
CA ALA A 87 -8.30 -6.66 2.06
C ALA A 87 -8.33 -5.78 3.32
N TYR A 88 -9.38 -4.98 3.48
CA TYR A 88 -9.61 -4.08 4.61
C TYR A 88 -8.51 -3.03 4.85
N MET A 89 -7.56 -2.82 3.92
CA MET A 89 -6.38 -1.98 4.19
C MET A 89 -6.74 -0.59 4.72
N PHE A 90 -7.78 0.05 4.18
CA PHE A 90 -8.27 1.36 4.63
C PHE A 90 -9.73 1.30 5.12
N ASP A 91 -10.26 0.12 5.44
CA ASP A 91 -11.62 0.00 5.97
C ASP A 91 -11.77 0.89 7.22
N ASN A 92 -12.77 1.78 7.20
CA ASN A 92 -13.02 2.79 8.25
C ASN A 92 -11.94 3.88 8.41
N ALA A 93 -10.97 4.04 7.50
CA ALA A 93 -10.04 5.17 7.50
C ALA A 93 -10.71 6.44 6.94
N THR A 94 -11.71 6.97 7.64
CA THR A 94 -12.73 7.90 7.11
C THR A 94 -12.19 9.14 6.39
N ILE A 95 -11.01 9.65 6.76
CA ILE A 95 -10.40 10.85 6.19
C ILE A 95 -9.30 10.59 5.14
N PHE A 96 -9.01 9.31 4.84
CA PHE A 96 -7.95 8.95 3.92
C PHE A 96 -8.25 9.37 2.48
N ASN A 97 -7.35 10.15 1.87
CA ASN A 97 -7.48 10.63 0.50
C ASN A 97 -6.12 10.87 -0.20
N ASN A 98 -5.07 10.11 0.16
CA ASN A 98 -3.77 10.21 -0.53
C ASN A 98 -3.81 9.57 -1.92
N ASP A 99 -3.04 10.13 -2.85
CA ASP A 99 -2.92 9.65 -4.22
C ASP A 99 -2.26 8.26 -4.27
N LEU A 100 -2.98 7.29 -4.82
CA LEU A 100 -2.51 5.91 -5.01
C LEU A 100 -2.44 5.53 -6.49
N SER A 101 -2.58 6.49 -7.41
CA SER A 101 -2.61 6.26 -8.86
C SER A 101 -1.34 5.57 -9.39
N GLY A 102 -0.20 5.76 -8.72
CA GLY A 102 1.09 5.16 -9.06
C GLY A 102 1.32 3.75 -8.53
N TRP A 103 0.42 3.20 -7.70
CA TRP A 103 0.61 1.86 -7.14
C TRP A 103 0.50 0.76 -8.20
N ASN A 104 1.44 -0.17 -8.18
CA ASN A 104 1.36 -1.40 -8.96
C ASN A 104 0.57 -2.47 -8.20
N VAL A 105 -0.65 -2.74 -8.64
CA VAL A 105 -1.56 -3.74 -8.01
C VAL A 105 -1.71 -5.04 -8.82
N THR A 106 -0.86 -5.27 -9.82
CA THR A 106 -0.95 -6.41 -10.76
C THR A 106 -0.82 -7.80 -10.12
N ASN A 107 -0.40 -7.89 -8.86
CA ASN A 107 -0.28 -9.14 -8.10
C ASN A 107 -1.32 -9.29 -6.99
N VAL A 108 -2.20 -8.31 -6.80
CA VAL A 108 -3.22 -8.33 -5.75
C VAL A 108 -4.34 -9.29 -6.13
N GLU A 109 -4.67 -10.20 -5.23
CA GLU A 109 -5.74 -11.20 -5.41
C GLU A 109 -7.02 -10.81 -4.67
N SER A 110 -6.93 -9.95 -3.65
CA SER A 110 -8.08 -9.51 -2.83
C SER A 110 -7.98 -8.04 -2.45
N MET A 111 -9.07 -7.31 -2.71
CA MET A 111 -9.32 -5.91 -2.30
C MET A 111 -10.64 -5.80 -1.50
N HIS A 112 -11.08 -6.90 -0.89
CA HIS A 112 -12.31 -6.94 -0.11
C HIS A 112 -12.34 -5.83 0.94
N LYS A 113 -13.36 -4.96 0.90
CA LYS A 113 -13.52 -3.81 1.81
C LYS A 113 -12.33 -2.83 1.86
N MET A 114 -11.45 -2.79 0.86
CA MET A 114 -10.24 -1.96 0.91
C MET A 114 -10.51 -0.47 1.22
N PHE A 115 -11.58 0.11 0.66
CA PHE A 115 -12.03 1.49 0.89
C PHE A 115 -13.44 1.57 1.48
N HIS A 116 -13.88 0.53 2.19
CA HIS A 116 -15.17 0.49 2.85
C HIS A 116 -15.26 1.59 3.91
N GLU A 117 -16.33 2.40 3.86
CA GLU A 117 -16.55 3.54 4.76
C GLU A 117 -15.46 4.66 4.70
N VAL A 118 -14.64 4.69 3.66
CA VAL A 118 -13.68 5.78 3.42
C VAL A 118 -14.39 6.96 2.75
N THR A 119 -15.10 7.74 3.57
CA THR A 119 -16.04 8.76 3.06
C THR A 119 -15.41 9.90 2.26
N THR A 120 -14.10 10.13 2.37
CA THR A 120 -13.40 11.26 1.75
C THR A 120 -12.61 10.89 0.50
N PHE A 121 -12.37 9.60 0.24
CA PHE A 121 -11.52 9.14 -0.84
C PHE A 121 -12.09 9.50 -2.22
N ASN A 122 -11.28 10.17 -3.04
CA ASN A 122 -11.64 10.59 -4.38
C ASN A 122 -10.44 10.66 -5.33
N GLN A 123 -9.57 9.65 -5.27
CA GLN A 123 -8.39 9.57 -6.14
C GLN A 123 -8.65 8.72 -7.38
N ASP A 124 -7.95 9.06 -8.47
CA ASP A 124 -8.10 8.38 -9.75
C ASP A 124 -7.29 7.08 -9.77
N LEU A 125 -7.99 5.96 -9.89
CA LEU A 125 -7.42 4.61 -9.90
C LEU A 125 -7.59 3.94 -11.28
N ALA A 126 -7.95 4.69 -12.32
CA ALA A 126 -8.25 4.13 -13.64
C ALA A 126 -7.08 3.38 -14.28
N ALA A 127 -5.84 3.68 -13.86
CA ALA A 127 -4.63 3.02 -14.34
C ALA A 127 -4.31 1.68 -13.66
N TRP A 128 -5.03 1.31 -12.59
CA TRP A 128 -4.81 0.05 -11.89
C TRP A 128 -5.20 -1.15 -12.76
N ASP A 129 -4.27 -2.08 -12.92
CA ASP A 129 -4.54 -3.40 -13.48
C ASP A 129 -5.03 -4.33 -12.36
N VAL A 130 -6.34 -4.54 -12.33
CA VAL A 130 -7.04 -5.35 -11.32
C VAL A 130 -7.41 -6.75 -11.83
N SER A 131 -6.85 -7.20 -12.97
CA SER A 131 -7.29 -8.44 -13.63
C SER A 131 -7.05 -9.72 -12.82
N LYS A 132 -6.21 -9.67 -11.77
CA LYS A 132 -5.96 -10.78 -10.84
C LYS A 132 -6.83 -10.74 -9.58
N VAL A 133 -7.56 -9.66 -9.35
CA VAL A 133 -8.36 -9.51 -8.13
C VAL A 133 -9.59 -10.39 -8.24
N THR A 134 -9.71 -11.36 -7.35
CA THR A 134 -10.83 -12.31 -7.32
C THR A 134 -11.93 -11.90 -6.33
N ASN A 135 -11.64 -10.92 -5.45
CA ASN A 135 -12.60 -10.43 -4.48
C ASN A 135 -12.50 -8.91 -4.27
N MET A 136 -13.50 -8.18 -4.76
CA MET A 136 -13.72 -6.75 -4.53
C MET A 136 -14.99 -6.47 -3.72
N SER A 137 -15.55 -7.49 -3.06
CA SER A 137 -16.81 -7.34 -2.34
C SER A 137 -16.74 -6.18 -1.36
N TRP A 138 -17.71 -5.26 -1.42
CA TRP A 138 -17.80 -4.09 -0.54
C TRP A 138 -16.63 -3.09 -0.62
N MET A 139 -15.78 -3.14 -1.66
CA MET A 139 -14.56 -2.33 -1.76
C MET A 139 -14.82 -0.82 -1.59
N PHE A 140 -15.90 -0.31 -2.19
CA PHE A 140 -16.28 1.11 -2.14
C PHE A 140 -17.64 1.35 -1.48
N ASP A 141 -18.15 0.37 -0.73
CA ASP A 141 -19.40 0.57 -0.02
C ASP A 141 -19.25 1.72 1.00
N THR A 142 -20.20 2.66 0.98
CA THR A 142 -20.16 3.90 1.79
C THR A 142 -19.00 4.88 1.46
N ALA A 143 -18.22 4.65 0.40
CA ALA A 143 -17.19 5.59 -0.09
C ALA A 143 -17.80 6.75 -0.89
N THR A 144 -18.58 7.61 -0.22
CA THR A 144 -19.51 8.57 -0.87
C THR A 144 -18.86 9.66 -1.75
N LYS A 145 -17.56 9.95 -1.59
CA LYS A 145 -16.86 10.98 -2.38
C LYS A 145 -16.25 10.47 -3.67
N LEU A 146 -16.09 9.16 -3.83
CA LEU A 146 -15.48 8.59 -5.02
C LEU A 146 -16.37 8.85 -6.23
N ASN A 147 -15.87 9.63 -7.19
CA ASN A 147 -16.58 9.97 -8.43
C ASN A 147 -15.72 9.78 -9.69
N LYS A 148 -14.66 9.00 -9.59
CA LYS A 148 -13.72 8.73 -10.69
C LYS A 148 -14.24 7.63 -11.60
N ASN A 149 -13.86 7.71 -12.88
CA ASN A 149 -14.26 6.72 -13.86
C ASN A 149 -13.38 5.47 -13.75
N LEU A 150 -13.97 4.36 -13.32
CA LEU A 150 -13.32 3.06 -13.21
C LEU A 150 -13.80 2.06 -14.28
N SER A 151 -14.49 2.53 -15.33
CA SER A 151 -15.04 1.66 -16.38
C SER A 151 -13.98 0.93 -17.21
N GLY A 152 -12.71 1.27 -17.05
CA GLY A 152 -11.58 0.62 -17.70
C GLY A 152 -11.05 -0.62 -16.96
N TRP A 153 -11.52 -0.87 -15.73
CA TRP A 153 -11.12 -2.05 -14.97
C TRP A 153 -11.69 -3.33 -15.60
N ASP A 154 -10.82 -4.31 -15.81
CA ASP A 154 -11.20 -5.68 -16.16
C ASP A 154 -11.50 -6.47 -14.88
N VAL A 155 -12.79 -6.71 -14.61
CA VAL A 155 -13.27 -7.31 -13.37
C VAL A 155 -13.66 -8.79 -13.50
N GLY A 156 -13.42 -9.40 -14.67
CA GLY A 156 -13.71 -10.82 -14.93
C GLY A 156 -15.18 -11.17 -15.14
#